data_AF-A0A091AVP2-F1
#
_entry.id   AF-A0A091AVP2-F1
#
_cell.length_a   1.000
_cell.length_b   1.000
_cell.length_c   1.000
_cell.angle_alpha   90.00
_cell.angle_beta   90.00
_cell.angle_gamma   90.00
#
_symmetry.space_group_name_H-M   'P 1'
#
loop_
_entity.id
_entity.type
_entity.pdbx_description
1 polymer ?
#
loop_
_entity_poly.entity_id
_entity_poly.type
_entity_poly.pdbx_seq_one_letter_code
_entity_poly.pdbx_strand_id
1 'polypeptide(L)'
;MGTALYFIGIILSAVGGIWILVNAFKTSILWGLGSLFVPFVSLIFAIMHWEQNKKPFLICIAGIVVMVLGIFMGAGAGMMAAQQMPTS
;
A
#
# COMPACT_ATOMS: atom_id res chain seq x y z
N MET A 1 -16.48 8.06 -7.43
CA MET A 1 -16.29 6.59 -7.26
C MET A 1 -14.82 6.21 -7.12
N GLY A 2 -13.90 6.70 -7.98
CA GLY A 2 -12.45 6.37 -7.86
C GLY A 2 -11.75 6.85 -6.57
N THR A 3 -12.19 7.98 -5.99
CA THR A 3 -11.65 8.49 -4.71
C THR A 3 -11.86 7.55 -3.53
N ALA A 4 -13.00 6.85 -3.46
CA ALA A 4 -13.27 5.87 -2.40
C ALA A 4 -12.31 4.67 -2.50
N LEU A 5 -12.07 4.16 -3.71
CA LEU A 5 -11.11 3.06 -3.96
C LEU A 5 -9.68 3.46 -3.59
N TYR A 6 -9.30 4.71 -3.85
CA TYR A 6 -8.01 5.25 -3.44
C TYR A 6 -7.82 5.22 -1.91
N PHE A 7 -8.80 5.70 -1.15
CA PHE A 7 -8.74 5.65 0.32
C PHE A 7 -8.75 4.21 0.86
N ILE A 8 -9.52 3.30 0.24
CA ILE A 8 -9.51 1.88 0.58
C ILE A 8 -8.11 1.27 0.35
N GLY A 9 -7.47 1.61 -0.78
CA GLY A 9 -6.10 1.18 -1.09
C GLY A 9 -5.06 1.69 -0.09
N ILE A 10 -5.21 2.93 0.40
CA ILE A 10 -4.38 3.48 1.49
C ILE A 10 -4.56 2.66 2.77
N ILE A 11 -5.80 2.39 3.17
CA ILE A 11 -6.09 1.62 4.40
C ILE A 11 -5.51 0.22 4.29
N LEU A 12 -5.69 -0.47 3.16
CA LEU A 12 -5.12 -1.79 2.92
C LEU A 12 -3.59 -1.79 2.98
N SER A 13 -2.94 -0.81 2.37
CA SER A 13 -1.47 -0.67 2.44
C SER A 13 -1.00 -0.38 3.86
N ALA A 14 -1.71 0.47 4.61
CA ALA A 14 -1.38 0.75 6.00
C ALA A 14 -1.54 -0.50 6.87
N VAL A 15 -2.62 -1.27 6.70
CA VAL A 15 -2.85 -2.53 7.43
C VAL A 15 -1.76 -3.54 7.09
N GLY A 16 -1.42 -3.71 5.81
CA GLY A 16 -0.32 -4.59 5.38
C GLY A 16 1.04 -4.18 5.95
N GLY A 17 1.35 -2.88 5.92
CA GLY A 17 2.58 -2.32 6.48
C GLY A 17 2.68 -2.47 8.00
N ILE A 18 1.60 -2.17 8.73
CA ILE A 18 1.54 -2.36 10.18
C ILE A 18 1.68 -3.84 10.53
N TRP A 19 1.10 -4.75 9.75
CA TRP A 19 1.24 -6.18 10.00
C TRP A 19 2.68 -6.67 9.79
N ILE A 20 3.37 -6.21 8.74
CA ILE A 20 4.81 -6.48 8.55
C ILE A 20 5.62 -5.90 9.72
N LEU A 21 5.29 -4.68 10.17
CA LEU A 21 5.95 -4.04 11.31
C LEU A 21 5.78 -4.85 12.60
N VAL A 22 4.55 -5.30 12.90
CA VAL A 22 4.26 -6.14 14.06
C VAL A 22 5.01 -7.47 13.97
N ASN A 23 5.04 -8.12 12.80
CA ASN A 23 5.83 -9.33 12.60
C ASN A 23 7.33 -9.07 12.81
N ALA A 24 7.85 -7.95 12.32
CA ALA A 24 9.25 -7.57 12.51
C ALA A 24 9.60 -7.42 13.99
N PHE A 25 8.76 -6.73 14.77
CA PHE A 25 8.92 -6.63 16.23
C PHE A 25 8.80 -7.98 16.94
N LYS A 26 7.87 -8.86 16.51
CA LYS A 26 7.69 -10.19 17.09
C LYS A 26 8.88 -11.11 16.82
N THR A 27 9.53 -10.98 15.67
CA THR A 27 10.74 -11.74 15.37
C THR A 27 11.96 -11.16 16.09
N SER A 28 12.15 -9.84 16.05
CA SER A 28 13.31 -9.19 16.67
C SER A 28 13.14 -7.67 16.76
N ILE A 29 13.44 -7.11 17.93
CA ILE A 29 13.36 -5.67 18.19
C ILE A 29 14.25 -4.84 17.24
N LEU A 30 15.42 -5.36 16.82
CA LEU A 30 16.28 -4.67 15.85
C LEU A 30 15.61 -4.52 14.47
N TRP A 31 14.91 -5.56 14.00
CA TRP A 31 14.19 -5.51 12.73
C TRP A 31 12.95 -4.61 12.83
N GLY A 32 12.26 -4.63 13.97
CA GLY A 32 11.17 -3.70 14.27
C GLY A 32 11.60 -2.24 14.26
N LEU A 33 12.69 -1.89 14.97
CA LEU A 33 13.25 -0.53 14.94
C LEU A 33 13.73 -0.17 13.53
N GLY A 34 14.49 -1.05 12.87
CA GLY A 34 14.99 -0.80 11.53
C GLY A 34 13.88 -0.51 10.51
N SER A 35 12.78 -1.27 10.57
CA SER A 35 11.61 -1.04 9.71
C SER A 35 10.80 0.21 10.07
N LEU A 36 10.81 0.65 11.34
CA LEU A 36 10.18 1.89 11.79
C LEU A 36 10.92 3.13 11.26
N PHE A 37 12.25 3.11 11.30
CA PHE A 37 13.09 4.22 10.82
C PHE A 37 13.30 4.19 9.31
N VAL A 38 13.29 3.02 8.69
CA VAL A 38 13.60 2.83 7.27
C VAL A 38 12.62 1.86 6.62
N PRO A 39 11.70 2.33 5.75
CA PRO A 39 10.72 1.45 5.11
C PRO A 39 11.36 0.39 4.22
N PHE A 40 12.56 0.64 3.67
CA PHE A 40 13.33 -0.35 2.91
C PHE A 40 13.76 -1.56 3.75
N VAL A 41 13.98 -1.38 5.05
CA VAL A 41 14.33 -2.51 5.94
C VAL A 41 13.14 -3.45 6.09
N SER A 42 11.91 -2.94 6.02
CA SER A 42 10.70 -3.78 6.03
C SER A 42 10.62 -4.69 4.79
N LEU A 43 11.04 -4.19 3.62
CA LEU A 43 11.15 -4.98 2.38
C LEU A 43 12.19 -6.09 2.51
N ILE A 44 13.38 -5.76 3.01
CA ILE A 44 14.45 -6.76 3.24
C ILE A 44 13.97 -7.82 4.23
N PHE A 45 13.34 -7.39 5.34
CA PHE A 45 12.79 -8.31 6.33
C PHE A 45 11.70 -9.22 5.75
N ALA A 46 10.81 -8.68 4.91
CA ALA A 46 9.75 -9.43 4.26
C ALA A 46 10.31 -10.52 3.33
N ILE A 47 11.38 -10.21 2.58
CA ILE A 47 12.07 -11.17 1.70
C ILE A 47 12.82 -12.22 2.53
N MET A 48 13.53 -11.80 3.57
CA MET A 48 14.35 -12.69 4.40
C MET A 48 13.49 -13.63 5.27
N HIS A 49 12.32 -13.17 5.72
CA HIS A 49 11.34 -13.93 6.49
C HIS A 49 10.07 -14.21 5.68
N TRP A 50 10.24 -14.65 4.43
CA TRP A 50 9.14 -14.92 3.50
C TRP A 50 8.10 -15.89 4.07
N GLU A 51 8.53 -16.92 4.81
CA GLU A 51 7.65 -17.91 5.44
C GLU A 51 6.62 -17.28 6.42
N GLN A 52 6.98 -16.23 7.15
CA GLN A 52 6.05 -15.57 8.08
C GLN A 52 5.31 -14.39 7.44
N ASN A 53 5.91 -13.76 6.41
CA ASN A 53 5.40 -12.53 5.83
C ASN A 53 4.58 -12.73 4.54
N LYS A 54 4.50 -13.94 3.98
CA LYS A 54 3.72 -14.22 2.76
C LYS A 54 2.25 -13.79 2.84
N LYS A 55 1.59 -13.93 4.00
CA LYS A 55 0.20 -13.45 4.20
C LYS A 55 0.08 -11.91 4.19
N PRO A 56 0.80 -11.16 5.05
CA PRO A 56 0.72 -9.70 5.03
C PRO A 56 1.25 -9.10 3.71
N PHE A 57 2.23 -9.74 3.07
CA PHE A 57 2.72 -9.33 1.75
C PHE A 57 1.63 -9.42 0.67
N LEU A 58 0.84 -10.50 0.65
CA LEU A 58 -0.31 -10.63 -0.28
C LEU A 58 -1.36 -9.54 -0.05
N ILE A 59 -1.64 -9.17 1.20
CA ILE A 59 -2.57 -8.09 1.52
C ILE A 59 -2.04 -6.73 1.06
N CYS A 60 -0.73 -6.51 1.23
CA CYS A 60 -0.08 -5.29 0.75
C CYS A 60 -0.17 -5.19 -0.78
N ILE A 61 0.11 -6.29 -1.50
CA ILE A 61 -0.07 -6.34 -2.97
C ILE A 61 -1.53 -6.10 -3.37
N ALA A 62 -2.49 -6.73 -2.69
CA ALA A 62 -3.91 -6.49 -2.96
C ALA A 62 -4.28 -5.01 -2.76
N GLY A 63 -3.76 -4.37 -1.71
CA GLY A 63 -3.91 -2.93 -1.47
C GLY A 63 -3.33 -2.07 -2.59
N ILE A 64 -2.12 -2.38 -3.07
CA ILE A 64 -1.49 -1.68 -4.19
C ILE A 64 -2.34 -1.83 -5.46
N VAL A 65 -2.82 -3.03 -5.76
CA VAL A 65 -3.69 -3.28 -6.92
C VAL A 65 -4.95 -2.43 -6.85
N VAL A 66 -5.64 -2.41 -5.70
CA VAL A 66 -6.84 -1.58 -5.50
C VAL A 66 -6.54 -0.09 -5.63
N MET A 67 -5.40 0.36 -5.09
CA MET A 67 -4.97 1.76 -5.17
C MET A 67 -4.70 2.18 -6.62
N VAL A 68 -3.99 1.34 -7.40
CA VAL A 68 -3.73 1.55 -8.82
C VAL A 68 -5.03 1.59 -9.62
N LEU A 69 -5.94 0.63 -9.40
CA LEU A 69 -7.27 0.63 -10.04
C LEU A 69 -8.08 1.89 -9.71
N GLY A 70 -8.02 2.36 -8.46
CA GLY A 70 -8.64 3.62 -8.03
C GLY A 70 -8.07 4.84 -8.74
N ILE A 71 -6.74 4.90 -8.95
CA ILE A 71 -6.05 5.96 -9.69
C ILE A 71 -6.46 5.93 -11.17
N PHE A 72 -6.46 4.76 -11.82
CA PHE A 72 -6.85 4.65 -13.23
C PHE A 72 -8.31 5.06 -13.47
N MET A 73 -9.25 4.62 -12.61
CA MET A 73 -10.65 5.03 -12.70
C MET A 73 -10.86 6.51 -12.34
N GLY A 74 -10.08 7.04 -11.39
CA GLY A 74 -10.13 8.45 -10.98
C GLY A 74 -9.55 9.40 -12.03
N ALA A 75 -8.41 9.03 -12.62
CA ALA A 75 -7.74 9.80 -13.67
C ALA A 75 -8.54 9.81 -14.98
N GLY A 76 -9.17 8.68 -15.33
CA GLY A 76 -10.11 8.62 -16.46
C GLY A 76 -11.30 9.57 -16.26
N ALA A 77 -11.88 9.64 -15.06
CA ALA A 77 -12.98 10.56 -14.78
C ALA A 77 -12.55 12.04 -14.75
N GLY A 78 -11.35 12.33 -14.23
CA GLY A 78 -10.79 13.70 -14.19
C GLY A 78 -10.50 14.28 -15.57
N MET A 79 -9.98 13.47 -16.49
CA MET A 79 -9.73 13.85 -17.89
C MET A 79 -11.03 14.20 -18.63
N MET A 80 -12.09 13.42 -18.45
CA MET A 80 -13.39 13.66 -19.10
C MET A 80 -14.08 14.93 -18.58
N ALA A 81 -13.91 15.27 -17.30
CA ALA A 81 -14.41 16.52 -16.72
C ALA A 81 -13.60 17.74 -17.19
N ALA A 82 -12.29 17.61 -17.37
CA ALA A 82 -11.44 18.67 -17.90
C ALA A 82 -11.73 18.99 -19.37
N GLN A 83 -12.14 18.00 -20.18
CA GLN A 83 -12.57 18.23 -21.58
C GLN A 83 -13.96 18.85 -21.72
N GLN A 84 -14.76 18.91 -20.66
CA GLN A 84 -16.09 19.55 -20.66
C GLN A 84 -16.07 21.02 -20.24
N MET A 85 -14.91 21.60 -19.92
CA MET A 85 -14.82 23.05 -19.73
C MET A 85 -14.97 23.74 -21.09
N PRO A 86 -16.06 24.50 -21.33
CA PRO A 86 -16.20 25.23 -22.57
C PRO A 86 -15.10 26.30 -22.59
N THR A 87 -14.14 26.14 -23.49
CA THR A 87 -13.25 27.24 -23.88
C THR A 87 -14.14 28.33 -24.44
N SER A 88 -14.26 29.42 -23.67
CA SER A 88 -15.06 30.61 -23.98
C SER A 88 -14.63 31.24 -25.29
#